data_AF-A0A951N8H5-F1
#
_entry.id   AF-A0A951N8H5-F1
#
_cell.length_a   1.000
_cell.length_b   1.000
_cell.length_c   1.000
_cell.angle_alpha   90.00
_cell.angle_beta   90.00
_cell.angle_gamma   90.00
#
_symmetry.space_group_name_H-M   'P 1'
#
loop_
_entity.id
_entity.type
_entity.pdbx_description
1 polymer ?
#
loop_
_entity_poly.entity_id
_entity_poly.type
_entity_poly.pdbx_seq_one_letter_code
_entity_poly.pdbx_strand_id
1 'polypeptide(L)'
;MWTGRASSPTRCSYALDRIIGFTAVMPSGGELAAQVALAMSTNMLAARLAQTIAPYPTYALGLRLATARLFGEFSGATWRPARGSS
;
A
#
# COMPACT_ATOMS: atom_id res chain seq x y z
N MET A 1 3.12 22.79 -29.89
CA MET A 1 3.67 23.42 -28.68
C MET A 1 2.85 22.98 -27.47
N TRP A 2 3.30 21.92 -26.81
CA TRP A 2 2.83 21.46 -25.50
C TRP A 2 4.04 20.80 -24.84
N THR A 3 4.59 21.44 -23.81
CA THR A 3 5.76 20.96 -23.08
C THR A 3 5.30 20.53 -21.69
N GLY A 4 4.73 19.33 -21.60
CA GLY A 4 4.46 18.67 -20.33
C GLY A 4 5.55 17.63 -20.06
N ARG A 5 6.51 17.97 -19.21
CA ARG A 5 7.49 17.00 -18.68
C ARG A 5 6.71 15.92 -17.93
N ALA A 6 6.57 14.73 -18.53
CA ALA A 6 6.19 13.55 -17.79
C ALA A 6 7.25 13.35 -16.71
N SER A 7 6.95 13.75 -15.47
CA SER A 7 7.71 13.34 -14.31
C SER A 7 7.66 11.82 -14.30
N SER A 8 8.76 11.18 -14.66
CA SER A 8 8.93 9.74 -14.56
C SER A 8 8.42 9.30 -13.18
N PRO A 9 7.50 8.33 -13.09
CA PRO A 9 7.26 7.72 -11.81
C PRO A 9 8.59 7.07 -11.44
N THR A 10 9.27 7.64 -10.46
CA THR A 10 10.48 7.08 -9.86
C THR A 10 10.12 5.64 -9.51
N ARG A 11 10.61 4.68 -10.31
CA ARG A 11 10.38 3.26 -10.10
C ARG A 11 11.16 2.87 -8.86
N CYS A 12 10.58 3.08 -7.67
CA CYS A 12 11.06 2.36 -6.51
C CYS A 12 10.76 0.88 -6.77
N SER A 13 11.74 0.02 -6.55
CA SER A 13 11.58 -1.42 -6.72
C SER A 13 10.75 -1.99 -5.56
N TYR A 14 9.49 -1.57 -5.39
CA TYR A 14 8.61 -2.03 -4.31
C TYR A 14 8.13 -3.48 -4.52
N ALA A 15 8.45 -4.09 -5.67
CA ALA A 15 8.01 -5.42 -6.06
C ALA A 15 8.37 -6.51 -5.03
N LEU A 16 9.50 -6.33 -4.33
CA LEU A 16 10.06 -7.30 -3.38
C LEU A 16 10.32 -6.69 -2.00
N ASP A 17 9.78 -5.51 -1.71
CA ASP A 17 10.07 -4.83 -0.45
C ASP A 17 9.16 -5.33 0.71
N ARG A 18 9.67 -5.20 1.93
CA ARG A 18 8.94 -5.52 3.16
C ARG A 18 8.12 -4.33 3.63
N ILE A 19 7.08 -4.59 4.41
CA ILE A 19 6.30 -3.51 5.03
C ILE A 19 7.11 -2.87 6.15
N ILE A 20 7.30 -1.55 6.08
CA ILE A 20 8.07 -0.77 7.08
C ILE A 20 7.18 0.02 8.05
N GLY A 21 5.95 0.33 7.64
CA GLY A 21 5.01 1.12 8.43
C GLY A 21 3.57 0.97 7.94
N PHE A 22 2.62 1.24 8.83
CA PHE A 22 1.20 1.36 8.48
C PHE A 22 0.55 2.45 9.31
N THR A 23 -0.31 3.22 8.65
CA THR A 23 -1.11 4.26 9.27
C THR A 23 -2.45 4.28 8.57
N ALA A 24 -3.52 4.19 9.35
CA ALA A 24 -4.87 4.24 8.84
C ALA A 24 -5.75 5.06 9.77
N VAL A 25 -6.65 5.82 9.16
CA VAL A 25 -7.66 6.61 9.84
C VAL A 25 -9.01 6.05 9.42
N MET A 26 -9.55 5.17 10.24
CA MET A 26 -10.78 4.43 9.97
C MET A 26 -11.31 3.75 11.24
N PRO A 27 -12.59 3.35 11.28
CA PRO A 27 -13.09 2.44 12.29
C PRO A 27 -12.35 1.10 12.22
N SER A 28 -12.11 0.47 13.37
CA SER A 28 -11.32 -0.77 13.50
C SER A 28 -9.87 -0.68 13.02
N GLY A 29 -9.27 0.51 13.11
CA GLY A 29 -7.86 0.72 12.72
C GLY A 29 -6.87 -0.07 13.56
N GLY A 30 -7.17 -0.33 14.84
CA GLY A 30 -6.30 -1.11 15.74
C GLY A 30 -6.19 -2.57 15.35
N GLU A 31 -7.29 -3.17 14.91
CA GLU A 31 -7.37 -4.56 14.45
C GLU A 31 -6.60 -4.76 13.13
N LEU A 32 -6.65 -3.76 12.23
CA LEU A 32 -5.82 -3.77 11.03
C LEU A 32 -4.34 -3.54 11.35
N ALA A 33 -4.04 -2.66 12.31
CA ALA A 33 -2.67 -2.46 12.77
C ALA A 33 -2.06 -3.76 13.34
N ALA A 34 -2.86 -4.59 14.03
CA ALA A 34 -2.42 -5.90 14.50
C ALA A 34 -2.08 -6.86 13.35
N GLN A 35 -2.88 -6.90 12.27
CA GLN A 35 -2.56 -7.71 11.09
C GLN A 35 -1.27 -7.25 10.41
N VAL A 36 -1.08 -5.93 10.30
CA VAL A 36 0.13 -5.39 9.68
C VAL A 36 1.36 -5.55 10.58
N ALA A 37 1.20 -5.46 11.90
CA ALA A 37 2.27 -5.77 12.85
C ALA A 37 2.74 -7.23 12.73
N LEU A 38 1.82 -8.18 12.50
CA LEU A 38 2.17 -9.57 12.18
C LEU A 38 2.90 -9.70 10.84
N ALA A 39 2.48 -8.94 9.83
CA ALA A 39 3.18 -8.91 8.54
C ALA A 39 4.61 -8.35 8.69
N MET A 40 4.82 -7.35 9.53
CA MET A 40 6.15 -6.80 9.85
C MET A 40 7.01 -7.78 10.63
N SER A 41 6.45 -8.44 11.67
CA SER A 41 7.21 -9.37 12.51
C SER A 41 7.70 -10.59 11.72
N THR A 42 6.96 -10.99 10.68
CA THR A 42 7.31 -12.09 9.77
C THR A 42 8.13 -11.64 8.56
N ASN A 43 8.53 -10.37 8.47
CA ASN A 43 9.17 -9.77 7.29
C ASN A 43 8.43 -10.08 5.98
N MET A 44 7.10 -10.05 6.02
CA MET A 44 6.27 -10.37 4.87
C MET A 44 6.46 -9.36 3.74
N LEU A 45 6.61 -9.87 2.52
CA LEU A 45 6.59 -9.07 1.30
C LEU A 45 5.25 -8.35 1.15
N ALA A 46 5.28 -7.07 0.80
CA ALA A 46 4.06 -6.31 0.55
C ALA A 46 3.16 -6.98 -0.53
N ALA A 47 3.78 -7.66 -1.51
CA ALA A 47 3.07 -8.38 -2.57
C ALA A 47 2.18 -9.51 -2.00
N ARG A 48 2.65 -10.23 -0.98
CA ARG A 48 1.88 -11.32 -0.35
C ARG A 48 0.64 -10.79 0.36
N LEU A 49 0.76 -9.62 0.99
CA LEU A 49 -0.36 -8.99 1.67
C LEU A 49 -1.42 -8.47 0.66
N ALA A 50 -1.00 -8.00 -0.52
CA ALA A 50 -1.93 -7.64 -1.62
C ALA A 50 -2.67 -8.85 -2.23
N GLN A 51 -2.02 -10.02 -2.25
CA GLN A 51 -2.60 -11.27 -2.75
C GLN A 51 -3.52 -11.97 -1.74
N THR A 52 -3.56 -11.50 -0.50
CA THR A 52 -4.36 -12.11 0.57
C THR A 52 -5.86 -11.92 0.31
N ILE A 53 -6.66 -12.95 0.58
CA ILE A 53 -8.12 -12.88 0.47
C ILE A 53 -8.66 -12.16 1.70
N ALA A 54 -9.22 -10.96 1.49
CA ALA A 54 -9.91 -10.19 2.52
C ALA A 54 -11.43 -10.47 2.47
N PRO A 55 -12.08 -10.74 3.61
CA PRO A 55 -13.53 -10.92 3.66
C PRO A 55 -14.30 -9.67 3.21
N TYR A 56 -15.36 -9.87 2.43
CA TYR A 56 -16.30 -8.81 2.05
C TYR A 56 -17.53 -8.85 2.98
N PRO A 57 -18.06 -7.71 3.47
CA PRO A 57 -17.60 -6.32 3.32
C PRO A 57 -16.88 -5.81 4.58
N THR A 58 -15.56 -6.01 4.69
CA THR A 58 -14.78 -5.58 5.87
C THR A 58 -13.71 -4.54 5.55
N TYR A 59 -13.24 -3.83 6.58
CA TYR A 59 -12.13 -2.87 6.48
C TYR A 59 -10.79 -3.51 6.05
N ALA A 60 -10.62 -4.82 6.22
CA ALA A 60 -9.47 -5.57 5.71
C ALA A 60 -9.37 -5.52 4.17
N LEU A 61 -10.50 -5.31 3.48
CA LEU A 61 -10.51 -5.07 2.04
C LEU A 61 -9.77 -3.77 1.69
N GLY A 62 -9.94 -2.72 2.50
CA GLY A 62 -9.23 -1.46 2.36
C GLY A 62 -7.71 -1.64 2.49
N LEU A 63 -7.27 -2.47 3.45
CA LEU A 63 -5.85 -2.82 3.60
C LEU A 63 -5.31 -3.54 2.35
N ARG A 64 -6.01 -4.56 1.85
CA ARG A 64 -5.64 -5.29 0.62
C ARG A 64 -5.50 -4.34 -0.57
N LEU A 65 -6.48 -3.47 -0.80
CA LEU A 65 -6.45 -2.50 -1.89
C LEU A 65 -5.32 -1.48 -1.74
N ALA A 66 -5.08 -0.99 -0.53
CA ALA A 66 -4.00 -0.04 -0.25
C ALA A 66 -2.62 -0.65 -0.57
N THR A 67 -2.41 -1.93 -0.24
CA THR A 67 -1.17 -2.64 -0.58
C THR A 67 -1.07 -2.96 -2.06
N ALA A 68 -2.17 -3.30 -2.73
CA ALA A 68 -2.19 -3.56 -4.17
C ALA A 68 -1.76 -2.33 -4.99
N ARG A 69 -2.10 -1.11 -4.52
CA ARG A 69 -1.71 0.16 -5.16
C ARG A 69 -0.20 0.41 -5.21
N LEU A 70 0.60 -0.29 -4.40
CA LEU A 70 2.06 -0.24 -4.49
C LEU A 70 2.58 -0.81 -5.81
N PHE A 71 1.83 -1.73 -6.43
CA PHE A 71 2.24 -2.44 -7.64
C PHE A 71 1.63 -1.88 -8.92
N GLY A 72 0.72 -0.90 -8.81
CA GLY A 72 0.07 -0.29 -9.97
C GLY A 72 -1.22 0.44 -9.62
N GLU A 73 -2.02 0.72 -10.63
CA GLU A 73 -3.37 1.27 -10.43
C GLU A 73 -4.30 0.16 -9.93
N PHE A 74 -4.92 0.38 -8.77
CA PHE A 74 -5.88 -0.54 -8.19
C PHE A 74 -7.08 0.26 -7.66
N SER A 75 -8.29 -0.12 -8.13
CA SER A 75 -9.52 0.59 -7.78
C SER A 75 -9.43 2.10 -8.06
N GLY A 76 -8.96 2.46 -9.27
CA GLY A 76 -8.90 3.84 -9.76
C GLY A 76 -7.92 4.76 -9.03
N ALA A 77 -7.04 4.23 -8.18
CA ALA A 77 -6.01 5.03 -7.54
C ALA A 77 -4.64 4.35 -7.63
N THR A 78 -3.60 5.18 -7.63
CA THR A 78 -2.19 4.78 -7.68
C THR A 78 -1.48 5.16 -6.40
N TRP A 79 -0.42 4.44 -6.06
CA TRP A 79 0.47 4.87 -4.98
C TRP A 79 1.10 6.23 -5.30
N ARG A 80 1.26 7.05 -4.27
CA ARG A 80 1.92 8.36 -4.35
C ARG A 80 3.07 8.37 -3.34
N PRO A 81 4.28 8.77 -3.74
CA PRO A 81 5.37 8.94 -2.78
C PRO A 81 5.01 10.01 -1.76
N ALA A 82 5.37 9.78 -0.50
CA ALA A 82 5.33 10.81 0.52
C ALA A 82 6.23 11.95 0.07
N ARG A 83 5.65 13.12 -0.21
CA ARG A 83 6.43 14.32 -0.49
C ARG A 83 6.99 14.78 0.85
N GLY A 84 8.27 14.54 1.09
CA GLY A 84 8.96 15.09 2.24
C GLY A 84 8.88 16.61 2.19
N SER A 85 8.54 17.25 3.32
CA SER A 85 8.81 18.67 3.50
C SER A 85 10.31 18.82 3.69
N SER A 86 11.00 19.28 2.64
CA SER A 86 12.38 19.77 2.73
C SER A 86 12.46 21.02 3.59
#